data_AF-A0A968NA50-F1
#
_entry.id   AF-A0A968NA50-F1
#
_cell.length_a   1.000
_cell.length_b   1.000
_cell.length_c   1.000
_cell.angle_alpha   90.00
_cell.angle_beta   90.00
_cell.angle_gamma   90.00
#
_symmetry.space_group_name_H-M   'P 1'
#
loop_
_entity.id
_entity.type
_entity.pdbx_description
1 polymer ?
#
loop_
_entity_poly.entity_id
_entity_poly.type
_entity_poly.pdbx_seq_one_letter_code
_entity_poly.pdbx_strand_id
1 'polypeptide(L)'
;MIIGAVLGLALLILAGGITYQQVWVPSRPLAQVGSTTLTRRDYWQESRIAIAQEIAQNLQLLRLFGSDAQFSSQFAGRSPVLNQQVELLGSEPENEQVITRWIDGQIIEQGAASLSVQVTDDQINQALTQSYAAFLPPAPPLDSSTGVTDTLDLEDQTPPTPEAAQARDQVDQIAAEIYAGFIGELELTGVEPNLTQDDFRQALLEQQRRQSLQGAVEEQLVPEAAFSPSSEPERIQARQILFAVELPENPSQGVVDTAYAEALAAAEATLAELQAGTDFAELAAQRSDDAGSAQQGGDVGSFDRDGVSASGATYAPEFVAAAFALDEGELSAPVRTQFGWHIIEVTSRDAPDLEQQLREARRAAFDTWREEQRTALNATRIPAPTPDPEAAPSEDLPTPAPTFQPGPPTAPALPDGFDPQGEGLQIEGLEGFSQEELEGDELPLELEPPTTP
;
A
#
# COMPACT_ATOMS: atom_id res chain seq x y z
N MET A 1 -11.97 67.90 23.70
CA MET A 1 -12.71 66.64 24.00
C MET A 1 -12.93 65.78 22.76
N ILE A 2 -13.43 66.32 21.64
CA ILE A 2 -13.75 65.52 20.44
C ILE A 2 -12.52 64.81 19.84
N ILE A 3 -11.37 65.48 19.73
CA ILE A 3 -10.15 64.87 19.17
C ILE A 3 -9.62 63.71 20.04
N GLY A 4 -9.68 63.85 21.37
CA GLY A 4 -9.29 62.77 22.29
C GLY A 4 -10.23 61.56 22.24
N ALA A 5 -11.52 61.78 22.01
CA ALA A 5 -12.51 60.71 21.83
C ALA A 5 -12.31 59.95 20.50
N VAL A 6 -11.97 60.66 19.42
CA VAL A 6 -11.69 60.05 18.11
C VAL A 6 -10.40 59.23 18.14
N LEU A 7 -9.33 59.74 18.76
CA LEU A 7 -8.08 58.99 18.94
C LEU A 7 -8.26 57.75 19.85
N GLY A 8 -9.05 57.87 20.91
CA GLY A 8 -9.40 56.73 21.78
C GLY A 8 -10.17 55.64 21.04
N LEU A 9 -11.14 56.01 20.19
CA LEU A 9 -11.90 55.05 19.37
C LEU A 9 -11.01 54.37 18.31
N ALA A 10 -10.13 55.11 17.66
CA ALA A 10 -9.19 54.55 16.68
C ALA A 10 -8.23 53.54 17.31
N LEU A 11 -7.72 53.83 18.52
CA LEU A 11 -6.88 52.90 19.27
C LEU A 11 -7.66 51.66 19.72
N LEU A 12 -8.93 51.79 20.10
CA LEU A 12 -9.78 50.64 20.43
C LEU A 12 -10.10 49.77 19.22
N ILE A 13 -10.32 50.35 18.04
CA ILE A 13 -10.52 49.60 16.79
C ILE A 13 -9.23 48.88 16.39
N LEU A 14 -8.07 49.54 16.48
CA LEU A 14 -6.77 48.91 16.21
C LEU A 14 -6.46 47.80 17.22
N ALA A 15 -6.65 48.05 18.51
CA ALA A 15 -6.47 47.03 19.55
C ALA A 15 -7.46 45.87 19.37
N GLY A 16 -8.71 46.15 19.02
CA GLY A 16 -9.72 45.15 18.71
C GLY A 16 -9.37 44.33 17.47
N GLY A 17 -8.87 44.96 16.41
CA GLY A 17 -8.39 44.31 15.19
C GLY A 17 -7.17 43.42 15.44
N ILE A 18 -6.19 43.89 16.20
CA ILE A 18 -5.01 43.12 16.62
C ILE A 18 -5.44 41.93 17.48
N THR A 19 -6.33 42.14 18.47
CA THR A 19 -6.84 41.06 19.32
C THR A 19 -7.61 40.03 18.50
N TYR A 20 -8.42 40.48 17.54
CA TYR A 20 -9.15 39.60 16.64
C TYR A 20 -8.20 38.74 15.78
N GLN A 21 -7.17 39.35 15.17
CA GLN A 21 -6.23 38.66 14.30
C GLN A 21 -5.22 37.77 15.06
N GLN A 22 -4.73 38.20 16.23
CA GLN A 22 -3.68 37.48 16.97
C GLN A 22 -4.23 36.50 18.01
N VAL A 23 -5.45 36.71 18.51
CA VAL A 23 -6.03 35.88 19.56
C VAL A 23 -7.21 35.08 19.04
N TRP A 24 -8.18 35.72 18.39
CA TRP A 24 -9.45 35.04 18.05
C TRP A 24 -9.38 34.15 16.80
N VAL A 25 -8.77 34.62 15.71
CA VAL A 25 -8.63 33.81 14.48
C VAL A 25 -7.78 32.54 14.71
N PRO A 26 -6.62 32.59 15.40
CA PRO A 26 -5.80 31.40 15.63
C PRO A 26 -6.45 30.39 16.60
N SER A 27 -7.31 30.84 17.51
CA SER A 27 -7.98 29.98 18.49
C SER A 27 -9.28 29.34 17.99
N ARG A 28 -9.63 29.51 16.70
CA ARG A 28 -10.85 28.90 16.14
C ARG A 28 -10.73 27.38 16.17
N PRO A 29 -11.71 26.66 16.75
CA PRO A 29 -11.71 25.20 16.73
C PRO A 29 -12.00 24.70 15.32
N LEU A 30 -11.19 23.75 14.87
CA LEU A 30 -11.34 23.04 13.59
C LEU A 30 -11.82 21.60 13.79
N ALA A 31 -11.43 20.96 14.88
CA ALA A 31 -11.91 19.64 15.27
C ALA A 31 -11.83 19.47 16.78
N GLN A 32 -12.57 18.49 17.30
CA GLN A 32 -12.55 18.12 18.72
C GLN A 32 -12.58 16.60 18.85
N VAL A 33 -11.74 16.06 19.73
CA VAL A 33 -11.71 14.64 20.12
C VAL A 33 -11.55 14.59 21.64
N GLY A 34 -12.64 14.21 22.33
CA GLY A 34 -12.70 14.23 23.79
C GLY A 34 -12.48 15.64 24.34
N SER A 35 -11.47 15.78 25.20
CA SER A 35 -11.04 17.07 25.74
C SER A 35 -10.08 17.83 24.83
N THR A 36 -9.52 17.19 23.80
CA THR A 36 -8.52 17.78 22.92
C THR A 36 -9.21 18.50 21.77
N THR A 37 -8.80 19.74 21.51
CA THR A 37 -9.35 20.57 20.43
C THR A 37 -8.22 20.94 19.47
N LEU A 38 -8.42 20.68 18.18
CA LEU A 38 -7.55 21.19 17.13
C LEU A 38 -7.92 22.65 16.88
N THR A 39 -7.06 23.58 17.27
CA THR A 39 -7.25 24.99 16.90
C THR A 39 -6.65 25.26 15.52
N ARG A 40 -7.05 26.37 14.89
CA ARG A 40 -6.43 26.83 13.63
C ARG A 40 -4.92 27.01 13.75
N ARG A 41 -4.43 27.45 14.92
CA ARG A 41 -2.99 27.53 15.20
C ARG A 41 -2.33 26.14 15.13
N ASP A 42 -2.90 25.16 15.82
CA ASP A 42 -2.36 23.81 15.91
C ASP A 42 -2.42 23.10 14.55
N TYR A 43 -3.50 23.31 13.80
CA TYR A 43 -3.65 22.81 12.43
C TYR A 43 -2.50 23.18 11.51
N TRP A 44 -1.92 24.38 11.64
CA TRP A 44 -0.78 24.77 10.81
C TRP A 44 0.51 24.06 11.19
N GLN A 45 0.63 23.58 12.43
CA GLN A 45 1.70 22.69 12.84
C GLN A 45 1.46 21.28 12.27
N GLU A 46 0.24 20.76 12.40
CA GLU A 46 -0.14 19.45 11.81
C GLU A 46 0.02 19.43 10.30
N SER A 47 -0.25 20.54 9.63
CA SER A 47 -0.08 20.68 8.17
C SER A 47 1.39 20.62 7.77
N ARG A 48 2.31 21.23 8.54
CA ARG A 48 3.77 21.11 8.30
C ARG A 48 4.22 19.67 8.46
N ILE A 49 3.79 19.02 9.53
CA ILE A 49 4.08 17.62 9.81
C ILE A 49 3.57 16.74 8.67
N ALA A 50 2.34 16.96 8.21
CA ALA A 50 1.74 16.23 7.09
C ALA A 50 2.55 16.37 5.79
N ILE A 51 2.95 17.59 5.43
CA ILE A 51 3.74 17.84 4.23
C ILE A 51 5.14 17.19 4.38
N ALA A 52 5.76 17.30 5.54
CA ALA A 52 7.05 16.67 5.82
C ALA A 52 6.99 15.13 5.68
N GLN A 53 5.91 14.50 6.17
CA GLN A 53 5.65 13.07 6.00
C GLN A 53 5.49 12.70 4.51
N GLU A 54 4.75 13.49 3.74
CA GLU A 54 4.58 13.27 2.30
C GLU A 54 5.91 13.38 1.55
N ILE A 55 6.73 14.39 1.86
CA ILE A 55 8.07 14.54 1.28
C ILE A 55 8.95 13.34 1.64
N ALA A 56 8.97 12.93 2.91
CA ALA A 56 9.77 11.79 3.36
C ALA A 56 9.40 10.49 2.64
N GLN A 57 8.10 10.20 2.51
CA GLN A 57 7.60 9.05 1.77
C GLN A 57 7.98 9.12 0.29
N ASN A 58 7.83 10.28 -0.34
CA ASN A 58 8.18 10.46 -1.76
C ASN A 58 9.68 10.24 -2.02
N LEU A 59 10.55 10.80 -1.18
CA LEU A 59 11.99 10.60 -1.30
C LEU A 59 12.39 9.15 -1.05
N GLN A 60 11.70 8.43 -0.17
CA GLN A 60 11.91 7.00 0.02
C GLN A 60 11.57 6.20 -1.25
N LEU A 61 10.45 6.51 -1.91
CA LEU A 61 10.11 5.90 -3.20
C LEU A 61 11.15 6.22 -4.28
N LEU A 62 11.63 7.46 -4.34
CA LEU A 62 12.70 7.85 -5.27
C LEU A 62 14.00 7.11 -5.01
N ARG A 63 14.35 6.80 -3.76
CA ARG A 63 15.51 5.95 -3.46
C ARG A 63 15.33 4.50 -3.91
N LEU A 64 14.11 3.96 -3.79
CA LEU A 64 13.80 2.57 -4.16
C LEU A 64 13.69 2.37 -5.68
N PHE A 65 13.09 3.33 -6.38
CA PHE A 65 12.71 3.19 -7.79
C PHE A 65 13.37 4.23 -8.71
N GLY A 66 14.19 5.14 -8.18
CA GLY A 66 14.78 6.23 -8.96
C GLY A 66 15.77 5.80 -10.04
N SER A 67 16.25 4.55 -10.02
CA SER A 67 17.03 3.97 -11.12
C SER A 67 16.20 3.68 -12.37
N ASP A 68 14.86 3.62 -12.23
CA ASP A 68 13.95 3.48 -13.35
C ASP A 68 13.73 4.85 -14.02
N ALA A 69 14.00 4.92 -15.33
CA ALA A 69 13.91 6.16 -16.11
C ALA A 69 12.46 6.67 -16.24
N GLN A 70 11.48 5.78 -16.29
CA GLN A 70 10.06 6.13 -16.33
C GLN A 70 9.58 6.60 -14.96
N PHE A 71 10.06 5.98 -13.88
CA PHE A 71 9.75 6.42 -12.51
C PHE A 71 10.36 7.81 -12.23
N SER A 72 11.66 7.98 -12.47
CA SER A 72 12.37 9.24 -12.22
C SER A 72 11.79 10.41 -13.03
N SER A 73 11.38 10.18 -14.28
CA SER A 73 10.72 11.21 -15.10
C SER A 73 9.32 11.59 -14.61
N GLN A 74 8.53 10.64 -14.07
CA GLN A 74 7.24 10.95 -13.42
C GLN A 74 7.42 11.67 -12.07
N PHE A 75 8.54 11.44 -11.40
CA PHE A 75 8.87 12.10 -10.14
C PHE A 75 9.38 13.54 -10.33
N ALA A 76 10.04 13.82 -11.46
CA ALA A 76 10.55 15.13 -11.85
C ALA A 76 9.39 16.14 -12.03
N GLY A 77 9.05 16.83 -10.94
CA GLY A 77 7.95 17.81 -10.91
C GLY A 77 7.10 17.76 -9.63
N ARG A 78 7.29 16.76 -8.76
CA ARG A 78 6.57 16.68 -7.48
C ARG A 78 7.08 17.67 -6.43
N SER A 79 8.39 17.87 -6.30
CA SER A 79 8.92 18.76 -5.25
C SER A 79 8.56 20.23 -5.38
N PRO A 80 8.46 20.83 -6.59
CA PRO A 80 7.86 22.17 -6.73
C PRO A 80 6.42 22.25 -6.19
N VAL A 81 5.61 21.22 -6.44
CA VAL A 81 4.22 21.14 -5.93
C VAL A 81 4.21 21.02 -4.40
N LEU A 82 5.10 20.20 -3.84
CA LEU A 82 5.23 20.06 -2.38
C LEU A 82 5.70 21.36 -1.73
N ASN A 83 6.68 22.06 -2.32
CA ASN A 83 7.13 23.36 -1.78
C ASN A 83 6.05 24.43 -1.89
N GLN A 84 5.27 24.43 -2.97
CA GLN A 84 4.11 25.32 -3.11
C GLN A 84 3.07 25.07 -2.00
N GLN A 85 2.84 23.82 -1.60
CA GLN A 85 1.97 23.50 -0.46
C GLN A 85 2.52 24.07 0.86
N VAL A 86 3.85 24.07 1.04
CA VAL A 86 4.48 24.71 2.21
C VAL A 86 4.29 26.23 2.19
N GLU A 87 4.36 26.89 1.02
CA GLU A 87 4.08 28.33 0.88
C GLU A 87 2.63 28.70 1.23
N LEU A 88 1.69 27.80 0.94
CA LEU A 88 0.28 27.99 1.24
C LEU A 88 -0.06 27.76 2.73
N LEU A 89 0.91 27.39 3.58
CA LEU A 89 0.70 27.33 5.02
C LEU A 89 0.27 28.69 5.57
N GLY A 90 -0.90 28.73 6.21
CA GLY A 90 -1.52 29.97 6.70
C GLY A 90 -2.66 30.50 5.82
N SER A 91 -2.93 29.89 4.66
CA SER A 91 -4.00 30.29 3.74
C SER A 91 -5.30 29.47 3.90
N GLU A 92 -6.45 30.00 3.49
CA GLU A 92 -7.71 29.24 3.42
C GLU A 92 -7.91 28.71 1.98
N PRO A 93 -8.58 27.56 1.76
CA PRO A 93 -9.23 26.68 2.76
C PRO A 93 -8.27 25.71 3.45
N GLU A 94 -8.64 25.25 4.65
CA GLU A 94 -7.92 24.16 5.32
C GLU A 94 -8.06 22.83 4.57
N ASN A 95 -7.01 22.00 4.61
CA ASN A 95 -6.97 20.67 4.03
C ASN A 95 -7.68 19.66 4.95
N GLU A 96 -8.84 19.17 4.51
CA GLU A 96 -9.67 18.22 5.26
C GLU A 96 -8.96 16.88 5.55
N GLN A 97 -7.98 16.46 4.72
CA GLN A 97 -7.22 15.24 4.98
C GLN A 97 -6.31 15.39 6.21
N VAL A 98 -5.73 16.58 6.43
CA VAL A 98 -4.91 16.85 7.61
C VAL A 98 -5.77 16.81 8.87
N ILE A 99 -6.97 17.42 8.81
CA ILE A 99 -7.91 17.42 9.93
C ILE A 99 -8.40 16.00 10.25
N THR A 100 -8.76 15.23 9.22
CA THR A 100 -9.20 13.83 9.37
C THR A 100 -8.10 12.97 9.99
N ARG A 101 -6.86 13.10 9.49
CA ARG A 101 -5.70 12.39 10.04
C ARG A 101 -5.43 12.75 11.49
N TRP A 102 -5.55 14.03 11.85
CA TRP A 102 -5.40 14.47 13.24
C TRP A 102 -6.49 13.86 14.14
N ILE A 103 -7.75 13.87 13.69
CA ILE A 103 -8.86 13.23 14.41
C ILE A 103 -8.56 11.75 14.64
N ASP A 104 -8.18 11.02 13.60
CA ASP A 104 -7.88 9.59 13.69
C ASP A 104 -6.68 9.32 14.61
N GLY A 105 -5.63 10.14 14.55
CA GLY A 105 -4.49 10.07 15.46
C GLY A 105 -4.90 10.24 16.91
N GLN A 106 -5.76 11.23 17.21
CA GLN A 106 -6.27 11.46 18.56
C GLN A 106 -7.19 10.33 19.05
N ILE A 107 -7.99 9.74 18.17
CA ILE A 107 -8.81 8.57 18.49
C ILE A 107 -7.91 7.39 18.88
N ILE A 108 -6.85 7.14 18.11
CA ILE A 108 -5.92 6.04 18.38
C ILE A 108 -5.17 6.29 19.70
N GLU A 109 -4.63 7.49 19.90
CA GLU A 109 -3.83 7.82 21.08
C GLU A 109 -4.67 7.76 22.38
N GLN A 110 -5.83 8.43 22.40
CA GLN A 110 -6.71 8.43 23.57
C GLN A 110 -7.36 7.05 23.79
N GLY A 111 -7.72 6.36 22.70
CA GLY A 111 -8.24 5.00 22.75
C GLY A 111 -7.21 4.01 23.29
N ALA A 112 -5.96 4.06 22.81
CA ALA A 112 -4.87 3.21 23.28
C ALA A 112 -4.63 3.41 24.78
N ALA A 113 -4.64 4.66 25.25
CA ALA A 113 -4.53 4.97 26.68
C ALA A 113 -5.67 4.33 27.50
N SER A 114 -6.89 4.25 26.95
CA SER A 114 -8.03 3.57 27.61
C SER A 114 -7.82 2.06 27.77
N LEU A 115 -7.05 1.45 26.86
CA LEU A 115 -6.63 0.04 26.92
C LEU A 115 -5.33 -0.17 27.72
N SER A 116 -4.81 0.89 28.35
CA SER A 116 -3.51 0.91 29.02
C SER A 116 -2.32 0.59 28.09
N VAL A 117 -2.46 0.84 26.78
CA VAL A 117 -1.39 0.77 25.79
C VAL A 117 -0.67 2.10 25.75
N GLN A 118 0.66 2.05 25.90
CA GLN A 118 1.53 3.20 25.79
C GLN A 118 2.80 2.79 25.03
N VAL A 119 3.34 3.72 24.25
CA VAL A 119 4.61 3.55 23.55
C VAL A 119 5.55 4.65 24.00
N THR A 120 6.71 4.26 24.51
CA THR A 120 7.75 5.19 24.97
C THR A 120 8.53 5.78 23.81
N ASP A 121 9.13 6.95 24.02
CA ASP A 121 9.99 7.58 23.00
C ASP A 121 11.16 6.68 22.60
N ASP A 122 11.70 5.88 23.52
CA ASP A 122 12.78 4.94 23.22
C ASP A 122 12.31 3.82 22.28
N GLN A 123 11.10 3.28 22.50
CA GLN A 123 10.50 2.31 21.59
C GLN A 123 10.23 2.92 20.22
N ILE A 124 9.80 4.18 20.16
CA ILE A 124 9.56 4.90 18.90
C ILE A 124 10.89 5.08 18.14
N ASN A 125 11.94 5.55 18.82
CA ASN A 125 13.25 5.76 18.22
C ASN A 125 13.85 4.45 17.70
N GLN A 126 13.71 3.35 18.47
CA GLN A 126 14.17 2.03 18.06
C GLN A 126 13.39 1.51 16.86
N ALA A 127 12.06 1.60 16.87
CA ALA A 127 11.23 1.12 15.78
C ALA A 127 11.46 1.93 14.49
N LEU A 128 11.66 3.26 14.60
CA LEU A 128 12.02 4.12 13.48
C LEU A 128 13.41 3.76 12.93
N THR A 129 14.38 3.51 13.80
CA THR A 129 15.72 3.09 13.38
C THR A 129 15.66 1.76 12.62
N GLN A 130 14.85 0.81 13.09
CA GLN A 130 14.66 -0.49 12.43
C GLN A 130 14.00 -0.35 11.05
N SER A 131 13.00 0.51 10.90
CA SER A 131 12.32 0.73 9.63
C SER A 131 13.24 1.35 8.56
N TYR A 132 14.27 2.08 8.98
CA TYR A 132 15.28 2.67 8.10
C TYR A 132 16.63 1.92 8.08
N ALA A 133 16.75 0.77 8.77
CA ALA A 133 18.04 0.09 8.97
C ALA A 133 18.73 -0.32 7.65
N ALA A 134 17.96 -0.66 6.62
CA ALA A 134 18.50 -1.01 5.29
C ALA A 134 19.18 0.18 4.57
N PHE A 135 18.90 1.40 5.02
CA PHE A 135 19.37 2.64 4.40
C PHE A 135 20.38 3.38 5.26
N LEU A 136 20.59 2.93 6.51
CA LEU A 136 21.51 3.56 7.43
C LEU A 136 22.93 2.98 7.34
N PRO A 137 23.97 3.79 7.56
CA PRO A 137 25.29 3.25 7.87
C PRO A 137 25.21 2.37 9.14
N PRO A 138 26.03 1.31 9.22
CA PRO A 138 26.01 0.42 10.38
C PRO A 138 26.29 1.22 11.66
N ALA A 139 25.47 0.97 12.68
CA ALA A 139 25.58 1.64 13.96
C ALA A 139 26.98 1.39 14.57
N PRO A 140 27.64 2.41 15.16
CA PRO A 140 28.90 2.20 15.87
C PRO A 140 28.69 1.17 17.01
N PRO A 141 29.71 0.37 17.34
CA PRO A 141 29.59 -0.58 18.45
C PRO A 141 29.28 0.17 19.76
N LEU A 142 28.39 -0.40 20.57
CA LEU A 142 28.05 0.13 21.89
C LEU A 142 29.30 0.08 22.79
N ASP A 143 29.90 1.23 23.06
CA ASP A 143 31.03 1.32 23.99
C ASP A 143 30.55 0.92 25.40
N SER A 144 31.06 -0.19 25.92
CA SER A 144 30.72 -0.71 27.26
C SER A 144 31.33 0.10 28.42
N SER A 145 31.79 1.32 28.15
CA SER A 145 32.66 2.10 29.03
C SER A 145 32.24 3.57 29.10
N THR A 146 31.01 3.84 29.52
CA THR A 146 30.70 5.12 30.17
C THR A 146 30.39 4.85 31.63
N GLY A 147 31.44 5.06 32.43
CA GLY A 147 31.39 4.94 33.87
C GLY A 147 30.32 5.83 34.47
N VAL A 148 29.58 5.22 35.38
CA VAL A 148 28.82 5.87 36.45
C VAL A 148 29.67 6.99 37.03
N THR A 149 29.37 8.25 36.69
CA THR A 149 29.77 9.38 37.52
C THR A 149 28.56 9.77 38.33
N ASP A 150 28.59 9.27 39.54
CA ASP A 150 27.71 9.57 40.66
C ASP A 150 27.59 11.09 40.83
N THR A 151 26.43 11.65 40.49
CA THR A 151 25.91 12.88 41.10
C THR A 151 24.39 12.77 41.08
N LEU A 152 23.86 12.28 42.21
CA LEU A 152 22.45 12.31 42.54
C LEU A 152 21.93 13.75 42.51
N ASP A 153 21.18 14.09 41.46
CA ASP A 153 20.09 15.06 41.54
C ASP A 153 18.78 14.34 41.26
N LEU A 154 17.85 14.50 42.19
CA LEU A 154 16.55 13.86 42.26
C LEU A 154 15.60 14.54 41.28
N GLU A 155 15.33 13.90 40.16
CA GLU A 155 14.02 13.92 39.49
C GLU A 155 13.92 12.67 38.60
N ASP A 156 13.00 11.79 38.99
CA ASP A 156 12.52 10.51 38.46
C ASP A 156 12.65 10.25 36.94
N GLN A 157 13.87 10.20 36.40
CA GLN A 157 14.17 9.63 35.09
C GLN A 157 15.39 8.72 35.20
N THR A 158 15.19 7.42 35.06
CA THR A 158 16.29 6.50 34.76
C THR A 158 17.08 7.02 33.55
N PRO A 159 18.41 7.17 33.63
CA PRO A 159 19.19 7.59 32.47
C PRO A 159 18.94 6.62 31.31
N PRO A 160 18.83 7.11 30.06
CA PRO A 160 18.55 6.27 28.91
C PRO A 160 19.64 5.19 28.77
N THR A 161 19.24 3.98 28.40
CA THR A 161 20.20 2.92 28.05
C THR A 161 21.10 3.38 26.90
N PRO A 162 22.36 2.90 26.81
CA PRO A 162 23.25 3.23 25.69
C PRO A 162 22.62 2.97 24.31
N GLU A 163 21.81 1.92 24.19
CA GLU A 163 21.03 1.59 22.99
C GLU A 163 19.94 2.63 22.69
N ALA A 164 19.23 3.12 23.70
CA ALA A 164 18.24 4.18 23.54
C ALA A 164 18.87 5.52 23.12
N ALA A 165 20.04 5.85 23.68
CA ALA A 165 20.83 7.01 23.25
C ALA A 165 21.28 6.87 21.79
N GLN A 166 21.78 5.69 21.40
CA GLN A 166 22.18 5.42 20.02
C GLN A 166 21.01 5.53 19.03
N ALA A 167 19.84 4.98 19.38
CA ALA A 167 18.64 5.08 18.54
C ALA A 167 18.22 6.54 18.33
N ARG A 168 18.30 7.39 19.36
CA ARG A 168 18.01 8.83 19.25
C ARG A 168 18.96 9.52 18.26
N ASP A 169 20.26 9.24 18.34
CA ASP A 169 21.26 9.80 17.41
C ASP A 169 21.04 9.32 15.96
N GLN A 170 20.61 8.07 15.78
CA GLN A 170 20.30 7.53 14.45
C GLN A 170 19.04 8.17 13.86
N VAL A 171 18.02 8.46 14.66
CA VAL A 171 16.85 9.22 14.20
C VAL A 171 17.24 10.61 13.70
N ASP A 172 18.17 11.29 14.36
CA ASP A 172 18.69 12.57 13.89
C ASP A 172 19.38 12.46 12.53
N GLN A 173 20.13 11.38 12.30
CA GLN A 173 20.75 11.10 11.01
C GLN A 173 19.71 10.79 9.93
N ILE A 174 18.70 9.96 10.22
CA ILE A 174 17.58 9.66 9.30
C ILE A 174 16.91 10.97 8.87
N ALA A 175 16.54 11.81 9.83
CA ALA A 175 15.87 13.07 9.57
C ALA A 175 16.75 14.03 8.74
N ALA A 176 18.04 14.13 9.08
CA ALA A 176 19.00 14.94 8.33
C ALA A 176 19.14 14.49 6.87
N GLU A 177 19.19 13.18 6.64
CA GLU A 177 19.42 12.60 5.32
C GLU A 177 18.18 12.70 4.42
N ILE A 178 16.98 12.50 4.97
CA ILE A 178 15.72 12.78 4.28
C ILE A 178 15.61 14.27 3.95
N TYR A 179 15.91 15.14 4.92
CA TYR A 179 15.87 16.58 4.71
C TYR A 179 16.85 17.03 3.61
N ALA A 180 18.10 16.53 3.63
CA ALA A 180 19.09 16.85 2.61
C ALA A 180 18.63 16.42 1.20
N GLY A 181 17.94 15.29 1.08
CA GLY A 181 17.34 14.86 -0.19
C GLY A 181 16.30 15.86 -0.72
N PHE A 182 15.45 16.39 0.16
CA PHE A 182 14.46 17.41 -0.20
C PHE A 182 15.13 18.71 -0.66
N ILE A 183 16.14 19.19 0.09
CA ILE A 183 16.89 20.39 -0.28
C ILE A 183 17.56 20.21 -1.64
N GLY A 184 18.21 19.07 -1.90
CA GLY A 184 18.86 18.81 -3.17
C GLY A 184 17.91 18.87 -4.36
N GLU A 185 16.66 18.41 -4.22
CA GLU A 185 15.66 18.51 -5.29
C GLU A 185 15.19 19.94 -5.51
N LEU A 186 15.02 20.74 -4.43
CA LEU A 186 14.64 22.14 -4.55
C LEU A 186 15.73 23.01 -5.19
N GLU A 187 17.00 22.75 -4.89
CA GLU A 187 18.14 23.46 -5.49
C GLU A 187 18.14 23.36 -7.02
N LEU A 188 17.70 22.23 -7.59
CA LEU A 188 17.57 22.05 -9.04
C LEU A 188 16.51 22.96 -9.67
N THR A 189 15.59 23.47 -8.86
CA THR A 189 14.46 24.31 -9.30
C THR A 189 14.61 25.78 -8.90
N GLY A 190 15.62 26.11 -8.07
CA GLY A 190 15.90 27.47 -7.61
C GLY A 190 14.89 27.99 -6.57
N VAL A 191 14.20 27.09 -5.86
CA VAL A 191 13.16 27.41 -4.88
C VAL A 191 13.72 27.26 -3.46
N GLU A 192 13.39 28.20 -2.56
CA GLU A 192 13.83 28.13 -1.15
C GLU A 192 12.95 27.17 -0.31
N PRO A 193 13.55 26.40 0.62
CA PRO A 193 12.80 25.49 1.49
C PRO A 193 12.05 26.25 2.59
N ASN A 194 10.74 26.05 2.66
CA ASN A 194 9.90 26.65 3.70
C ASN A 194 9.61 25.71 4.90
N LEU A 195 10.41 24.64 5.03
CA LEU A 195 10.26 23.58 6.03
C LEU A 195 11.63 23.29 6.69
N THR A 196 11.64 23.08 8.01
CA THR A 196 12.89 22.87 8.78
C THR A 196 13.22 21.38 8.94
N GLN A 197 14.48 21.05 9.20
CA GLN A 197 14.88 19.68 9.54
C GLN A 197 14.15 19.14 10.78
N ASP A 198 13.87 20.00 11.78
CA ASP A 198 13.12 19.58 12.97
C ASP A 198 11.68 19.19 12.63
N ASP A 199 11.03 19.89 11.68
CA ASP A 199 9.71 19.49 11.18
C ASP A 199 9.73 18.07 10.59
N PHE A 200 10.78 17.71 9.85
CA PHE A 200 10.98 16.35 9.35
C PHE A 200 11.21 15.34 10.46
N ARG A 201 12.05 15.68 11.45
CA ARG A 201 12.29 14.81 12.60
C ARG A 201 11.00 14.52 13.35
N GLN A 202 10.23 15.56 13.69
CA GLN A 202 8.95 15.42 14.38
C GLN A 202 7.96 14.61 13.56
N ALA A 203 7.92 14.85 12.24
CA ALA A 203 7.06 14.11 11.33
C ALA A 203 7.33 12.60 11.32
N LEU A 204 8.60 12.19 11.29
CA LEU A 204 8.97 10.77 11.30
C LEU A 204 8.63 10.11 12.65
N LEU A 205 8.92 10.80 13.76
CA LEU A 205 8.61 10.32 15.10
C LEU A 205 7.12 10.14 15.32
N GLU A 206 6.33 11.13 14.91
CA GLU A 206 4.88 11.13 15.07
C GLU A 206 4.22 10.08 14.16
N GLN A 207 4.74 9.89 12.94
CA GLN A 207 4.33 8.77 12.08
C GLN A 207 4.61 7.42 12.75
N GLN A 208 5.83 7.22 13.24
CA GLN A 208 6.23 5.97 13.89
C GLN A 208 5.45 5.72 15.18
N ARG A 209 5.18 6.76 15.98
CA ARG A 209 4.37 6.66 17.20
C ARG A 209 2.98 6.13 16.88
N ARG A 210 2.30 6.70 15.89
CA ARG A 210 0.96 6.24 15.49
C ARG A 210 0.96 4.81 14.99
N GLN A 211 1.93 4.43 14.16
CA GLN A 211 2.08 3.04 13.68
C GLN A 211 2.31 2.07 14.85
N SER A 212 3.17 2.45 15.80
CA SER A 212 3.50 1.62 16.97
C SER A 212 2.30 1.48 17.91
N LEU A 213 1.54 2.56 18.15
CA LEU A 213 0.30 2.53 18.93
C LEU A 213 -0.76 1.66 18.26
N GLN A 214 -0.97 1.82 16.95
CA GLN A 214 -1.90 1.00 16.19
C GLN A 214 -1.54 -0.49 16.30
N GLY A 215 -0.28 -0.86 16.04
CA GLY A 215 0.17 -2.25 16.13
C GLY A 215 0.01 -2.84 17.54
N ALA A 216 0.30 -2.06 18.58
CA ALA A 216 0.11 -2.49 19.96
C ALA A 216 -1.37 -2.68 20.33
N VAL A 217 -2.26 -1.80 19.85
CA VAL A 217 -3.71 -1.96 20.02
C VAL A 217 -4.20 -3.19 19.26
N GLU A 218 -3.79 -3.36 18.00
CA GLU A 218 -4.12 -4.53 17.18
C GLU A 218 -3.72 -5.84 17.88
N GLU A 219 -2.50 -5.92 18.40
CA GLU A 219 -2.01 -7.09 19.14
C GLU A 219 -2.83 -7.36 20.42
N GLN A 220 -3.24 -6.32 21.14
CA GLN A 220 -4.05 -6.48 22.34
C GLN A 220 -5.51 -6.87 22.03
N LEU A 221 -6.08 -6.34 20.94
CA LEU A 221 -7.42 -6.67 20.48
C LEU A 221 -7.50 -8.12 19.99
N VAL A 222 -6.49 -8.57 19.25
CA VAL A 222 -6.39 -9.94 18.76
C VAL A 222 -5.00 -10.50 19.09
N PRO A 223 -4.83 -11.04 20.31
CA PRO A 223 -3.63 -11.76 20.69
C PRO A 223 -3.48 -13.01 19.84
N GLU A 224 -2.27 -13.30 19.36
CA GLU A 224 -2.00 -14.50 18.55
C GLU A 224 -2.44 -15.78 19.28
N ALA A 225 -2.21 -15.86 20.59
CA ALA A 225 -2.60 -17.00 21.42
C ALA A 225 -4.13 -17.20 21.53
N ALA A 226 -4.92 -16.17 21.25
CA ALA A 226 -6.38 -16.24 21.24
C ALA A 226 -6.93 -16.41 19.81
N PHE A 227 -6.10 -16.26 18.78
CA PHE A 227 -6.51 -16.39 17.39
C PHE A 227 -6.57 -17.85 16.97
N SER A 228 -7.68 -18.23 16.32
CA SER A 228 -7.85 -19.56 15.74
C SER A 228 -7.87 -19.43 14.22
N PRO A 229 -6.79 -19.81 13.51
CA PRO A 229 -6.77 -19.74 12.06
C PRO A 229 -7.80 -20.70 11.47
N SER A 230 -8.43 -20.26 10.39
CA SER A 230 -9.20 -21.12 9.51
C SER A 230 -8.26 -22.03 8.73
N SER A 231 -8.55 -23.32 8.70
CA SER A 231 -7.96 -24.26 7.74
C SER A 231 -8.73 -24.32 6.42
N GLU A 232 -9.88 -23.65 6.35
CA GLU A 232 -10.71 -23.64 5.15
C GLU A 232 -10.15 -22.62 4.15
N PRO A 233 -9.93 -23.01 2.89
CA PRO A 233 -9.54 -22.07 1.86
C PRO A 233 -10.67 -21.07 1.60
N GLU A 234 -10.32 -19.79 1.50
CA GLU A 234 -11.24 -18.74 1.07
C GLU A 234 -11.50 -18.84 -0.43
N ARG A 235 -10.47 -19.23 -1.19
CA ARG A 235 -10.51 -19.44 -2.63
C ARG A 235 -9.85 -20.76 -2.99
N ILE A 236 -10.35 -21.39 -4.03
CA ILE A 236 -9.73 -22.58 -4.63
C ILE A 236 -9.44 -22.31 -6.10
N GLN A 237 -8.43 -22.97 -6.65
CA GLN A 237 -8.22 -23.05 -8.10
C GLN A 237 -8.71 -24.38 -8.59
N ALA A 238 -9.40 -24.40 -9.73
CA ALA A 238 -9.90 -25.63 -10.30
C ALA A 238 -9.75 -25.64 -11.82
N ARG A 239 -9.86 -26.83 -12.38
CA ARG A 239 -10.05 -27.07 -13.80
C ARG A 239 -11.30 -27.90 -14.05
N GLN A 240 -11.87 -27.78 -15.24
CA GLN A 240 -13.09 -28.45 -15.61
C GLN A 240 -13.05 -29.08 -17.01
N ILE A 241 -13.90 -30.09 -17.19
CA ILE A 241 -14.38 -30.56 -18.50
C ILE A 241 -15.90 -30.40 -18.49
N LEU A 242 -16.43 -29.57 -19.38
CA LEU A 242 -17.87 -29.35 -19.53
C LEU A 242 -18.41 -30.17 -20.70
N PHE A 243 -19.47 -30.93 -20.47
CA PHE A 243 -20.33 -31.50 -21.51
C PHE A 243 -21.61 -30.67 -21.55
N ALA A 244 -21.66 -29.73 -22.49
CA ALA A 244 -22.71 -28.72 -22.55
C ALA A 244 -24.04 -29.34 -23.01
N VAL A 245 -25.14 -28.89 -22.40
CA VAL A 245 -26.49 -29.27 -22.79
C VAL A 245 -27.23 -28.05 -23.33
N GLU A 246 -27.34 -27.97 -24.65
CA GLU A 246 -28.13 -26.95 -25.31
C GLU A 246 -29.59 -27.40 -25.43
N LEU A 247 -30.51 -26.57 -24.94
CA LEU A 247 -31.94 -26.83 -24.99
C LEU A 247 -32.64 -25.84 -25.92
N PRO A 248 -33.67 -26.27 -26.67
CA PRO A 248 -34.52 -25.35 -27.42
C PRO A 248 -35.29 -24.42 -26.46
N GLU A 249 -35.78 -23.29 -26.96
CA GLU A 249 -36.42 -22.21 -26.15
C GLU A 249 -37.59 -22.67 -25.25
N ASN A 250 -38.27 -23.76 -25.61
CA ASN A 250 -39.34 -24.34 -24.79
C ASN A 250 -39.30 -25.89 -24.89
N PRO A 251 -38.36 -26.53 -24.19
CA PRO A 251 -38.17 -27.97 -24.28
C PRO A 251 -39.25 -28.69 -23.47
N SER A 252 -39.81 -29.78 -24.03
CA SER A 252 -40.57 -30.71 -23.20
C SER A 252 -39.64 -31.42 -22.21
N GLN A 253 -40.14 -31.82 -21.03
CA GLN A 253 -39.32 -32.49 -20.02
C GLN A 253 -38.58 -33.72 -20.58
N GLY A 254 -39.21 -34.51 -21.44
CA GLY A 254 -38.56 -35.68 -22.07
C GLY A 254 -37.37 -35.31 -22.97
N VAL A 255 -37.39 -34.13 -23.60
CA VAL A 255 -36.23 -33.62 -24.37
C VAL A 255 -35.10 -33.22 -23.43
N VAL A 256 -35.42 -32.53 -22.32
CA VAL A 256 -34.43 -32.18 -21.30
C VAL A 256 -33.77 -33.43 -20.72
N ASP A 257 -34.58 -34.41 -20.31
CA ASP A 257 -34.08 -35.65 -19.69
C ASP A 257 -33.19 -36.43 -20.65
N THR A 258 -33.57 -36.50 -21.94
CA THR A 258 -32.76 -37.18 -22.96
C THR A 258 -31.42 -36.47 -23.18
N ALA A 259 -31.43 -35.15 -23.33
CA ALA A 259 -30.20 -34.38 -23.57
C ALA A 259 -29.21 -34.48 -22.39
N TYR A 260 -29.71 -34.37 -21.15
CA TYR A 260 -28.86 -34.55 -19.97
C TYR A 260 -28.40 -36.01 -19.78
N ALA A 261 -29.20 -37.01 -20.17
CA ALA A 261 -28.78 -38.42 -20.09
C ALA A 261 -27.67 -38.75 -21.11
N GLU A 262 -27.76 -38.20 -22.33
CA GLU A 262 -26.72 -38.36 -23.35
C GLU A 262 -25.40 -37.70 -22.92
N ALA A 263 -25.46 -36.46 -22.42
CA ALA A 263 -24.28 -35.76 -21.92
C ALA A 263 -23.68 -36.44 -20.67
N LEU A 264 -24.51 -37.03 -19.80
CA LEU A 264 -24.03 -37.78 -18.63
C LEU A 264 -23.17 -38.99 -19.06
N ALA A 265 -23.60 -39.74 -20.07
CA ALA A 265 -22.85 -40.90 -20.55
C ALA A 265 -21.46 -40.51 -21.09
N ALA A 266 -21.35 -39.35 -21.75
CA ALA A 266 -20.07 -38.80 -22.22
C ALA A 266 -19.17 -38.34 -21.06
N ALA A 267 -19.77 -37.70 -20.04
CA ALA A 267 -19.07 -37.29 -18.83
C ALA A 267 -18.55 -38.51 -18.04
N GLU A 268 -19.37 -39.54 -17.84
CA GLU A 268 -18.97 -40.77 -17.14
C GLU A 268 -17.84 -41.51 -17.88
N ALA A 269 -17.91 -41.58 -19.21
CA ALA A 269 -16.84 -42.19 -20.02
C ALA A 269 -15.53 -41.41 -19.88
N THR A 270 -15.59 -40.07 -19.89
CA THR A 270 -14.40 -39.23 -19.75
C THR A 270 -13.82 -39.29 -18.34
N LEU A 271 -14.66 -39.34 -17.31
CA LEU A 271 -14.22 -39.57 -15.94
C LEU A 271 -13.50 -40.92 -15.78
N ALA A 272 -13.99 -41.97 -16.44
CA ALA A 272 -13.33 -43.28 -16.42
C ALA A 272 -11.94 -43.24 -17.06
N GLU A 273 -11.74 -42.45 -18.11
CA GLU A 273 -10.42 -42.25 -18.74
C GLU A 273 -9.47 -41.44 -17.85
N LEU A 274 -9.97 -40.39 -17.19
CA LEU A 274 -9.20 -39.63 -16.20
C LEU A 274 -8.75 -40.53 -15.04
N GLN A 275 -9.66 -41.37 -14.53
CA GLN A 275 -9.35 -42.35 -13.47
C GLN A 275 -8.38 -43.45 -13.93
N ALA A 276 -8.30 -43.71 -15.23
CA ALA A 276 -7.32 -44.62 -15.83
C ALA A 276 -5.93 -43.97 -16.01
N GLY A 277 -5.79 -42.66 -15.73
CA GLY A 277 -4.54 -41.91 -15.77
C GLY A 277 -4.29 -41.13 -17.06
N THR A 278 -5.30 -40.94 -17.92
CA THR A 278 -5.21 -40.01 -19.04
C THR A 278 -5.07 -38.57 -18.52
N ASP A 279 -4.26 -37.75 -19.19
CA ASP A 279 -4.04 -36.36 -18.78
C ASP A 279 -5.34 -35.52 -18.88
N PHE A 280 -5.60 -34.72 -17.85
CA PHE A 280 -6.81 -33.89 -17.79
C PHE A 280 -6.81 -32.80 -18.86
N ALA A 281 -5.67 -32.14 -19.07
CA ALA A 281 -5.60 -31.05 -20.03
C ALA A 281 -5.80 -31.55 -21.47
N GLU A 282 -5.29 -32.75 -21.77
CA GLU A 282 -5.54 -33.44 -23.03
C GLU A 282 -7.04 -33.72 -23.23
N LEU A 283 -7.71 -34.30 -22.24
CA LEU A 283 -9.15 -34.59 -22.34
C LEU A 283 -10.00 -33.30 -22.36
N ALA A 284 -9.61 -32.26 -21.63
CA ALA A 284 -10.26 -30.97 -21.66
C ALA A 284 -10.20 -30.34 -23.06
N ALA A 285 -9.01 -30.33 -23.69
CA ALA A 285 -8.84 -29.81 -25.04
C ALA A 285 -9.61 -30.61 -26.10
N GLN A 286 -9.77 -31.92 -25.90
CA GLN A 286 -10.44 -32.82 -26.85
C GLN A 286 -11.96 -32.84 -26.70
N ARG A 287 -12.49 -32.71 -25.48
CA ARG A 287 -13.89 -33.04 -25.17
C ARG A 287 -14.67 -31.96 -24.43
N SER A 288 -14.01 -30.95 -23.86
CA SER A 288 -14.72 -29.90 -23.14
C SER A 288 -15.40 -28.95 -24.12
N ASP A 289 -16.70 -28.72 -23.91
CA ASP A 289 -17.50 -27.72 -24.62
C ASP A 289 -17.29 -26.30 -24.06
N ASP A 290 -16.56 -26.14 -22.94
CA ASP A 290 -16.16 -24.83 -22.44
C ASP A 290 -14.95 -24.28 -23.22
N ALA A 291 -15.23 -23.56 -24.30
CA ALA A 291 -14.20 -22.97 -25.17
C ALA A 291 -13.24 -22.01 -24.44
N GLY A 292 -13.65 -21.42 -23.31
CA GLY A 292 -12.83 -20.47 -22.55
C GLY A 292 -11.69 -21.16 -21.78
N SER A 293 -11.95 -22.35 -21.23
CA SER A 293 -10.99 -23.10 -20.42
C SER A 293 -10.37 -24.29 -21.13
N ALA A 294 -11.05 -24.89 -22.13
CA ALA A 294 -10.61 -26.12 -22.80
C ALA A 294 -9.18 -26.03 -23.36
N GLN A 295 -8.84 -24.91 -24.01
CA GLN A 295 -7.50 -24.68 -24.58
C GLN A 295 -6.42 -24.44 -23.51
N GLN A 296 -6.82 -24.10 -22.29
CA GLN A 296 -5.96 -23.87 -21.12
C GLN A 296 -5.96 -25.10 -20.20
N GLY A 297 -6.18 -26.29 -20.76
CA GLY A 297 -6.22 -27.54 -20.00
C GLY A 297 -7.42 -27.66 -19.05
N GLY A 298 -8.49 -26.92 -19.34
CA GLY A 298 -9.68 -26.84 -18.51
C GLY A 298 -9.57 -25.84 -17.36
N ASP A 299 -8.48 -25.08 -17.23
CA ASP A 299 -8.29 -24.15 -16.11
C ASP A 299 -9.38 -23.07 -16.08
N VAL A 300 -10.10 -23.01 -14.95
CA VAL A 300 -11.11 -21.97 -14.70
C VAL A 300 -10.58 -20.87 -13.77
N GLY A 301 -9.37 -21.00 -13.24
CA GLY A 301 -8.75 -20.06 -12.33
C GLY A 301 -9.28 -20.14 -10.90
N SER A 302 -8.94 -19.11 -10.11
CA SER A 302 -9.29 -19.02 -8.68
C SER A 302 -10.67 -18.38 -8.45
N PHE A 303 -11.51 -19.01 -7.62
CA PHE A 303 -12.80 -18.49 -7.18
C PHE A 303 -13.05 -18.68 -5.68
N ASP A 304 -13.84 -17.78 -5.09
CA ASP A 304 -14.26 -17.86 -3.69
C ASP A 304 -15.53 -18.71 -3.50
N ARG A 305 -15.98 -18.83 -2.24
CA ARG A 305 -17.18 -19.58 -1.86
C ARG A 305 -18.48 -19.02 -2.43
N ASP A 306 -18.49 -17.74 -2.81
CA ASP A 306 -19.61 -17.12 -3.50
C ASP A 306 -19.56 -17.39 -5.02
N GLY A 307 -18.55 -18.12 -5.47
CA GLY A 307 -18.35 -18.50 -6.86
C GLY A 307 -17.82 -17.36 -7.72
N VAL A 308 -17.20 -16.33 -7.14
CA VAL A 308 -16.71 -15.16 -7.88
C VAL A 308 -15.22 -15.32 -8.18
N SER A 309 -14.86 -15.30 -9.47
CA SER A 309 -13.47 -15.34 -9.92
C SER A 309 -12.74 -14.02 -9.67
N ALA A 310 -11.41 -14.02 -9.77
CA ALA A 310 -10.61 -12.78 -9.67
C ALA A 310 -10.95 -11.76 -10.79
N SER A 311 -11.49 -12.22 -11.92
CA SER A 311 -11.97 -11.37 -13.02
C SER A 311 -13.44 -10.94 -12.88
N GLY A 312 -14.12 -11.37 -11.81
CA GLY A 312 -15.53 -11.07 -11.54
C GLY A 312 -16.53 -12.00 -12.24
N ALA A 313 -16.08 -13.10 -12.85
CA ALA A 313 -16.98 -14.13 -13.41
C ALA A 313 -17.63 -14.93 -12.28
N THR A 314 -18.86 -15.42 -12.49
CA THR A 314 -19.62 -16.18 -11.48
C THR A 314 -19.87 -17.61 -11.94
N TYR A 315 -19.52 -18.60 -11.10
CA TYR A 315 -19.77 -20.02 -11.37
C TYR A 315 -21.13 -20.47 -10.84
N ALA A 316 -21.66 -21.57 -11.41
CA ALA A 316 -22.92 -22.15 -10.95
C ALA A 316 -22.80 -22.64 -9.49
N PRO A 317 -23.83 -22.44 -8.63
CA PRO A 317 -23.76 -22.85 -7.23
C PRO A 317 -23.44 -24.33 -7.02
N GLU A 318 -23.95 -25.21 -7.89
CA GLU A 318 -23.69 -26.66 -7.82
C GLU A 318 -22.23 -26.99 -8.16
N PHE A 319 -21.63 -26.24 -9.10
CA PHE A 319 -20.21 -26.36 -9.43
C PHE A 319 -19.34 -25.94 -8.24
N VAL A 320 -19.63 -24.77 -7.66
CA VAL A 320 -18.88 -24.24 -6.50
C VAL A 320 -18.98 -25.19 -5.31
N ALA A 321 -20.19 -25.66 -4.99
CA ALA A 321 -20.39 -26.58 -3.89
C ALA A 321 -19.63 -27.91 -4.07
N ALA A 322 -19.59 -28.44 -5.29
CA ALA A 322 -18.82 -29.64 -5.59
C ALA A 322 -17.31 -29.38 -5.50
N ALA A 323 -16.82 -28.29 -6.09
CA ALA A 323 -15.40 -27.96 -6.09
C ALA A 323 -14.84 -27.77 -4.65
N PHE A 324 -15.56 -27.05 -3.78
CA PHE A 324 -15.13 -26.85 -2.39
C PHE A 324 -15.18 -28.12 -1.52
N ALA A 325 -15.87 -29.17 -1.99
CA ALA A 325 -15.93 -30.47 -1.31
C ALA A 325 -14.78 -31.42 -1.69
N LEU A 326 -14.02 -31.13 -2.76
CA LEU A 326 -12.96 -31.99 -3.30
C LEU A 326 -11.60 -31.64 -2.74
N ASP A 327 -10.81 -32.62 -2.33
CA ASP A 327 -9.39 -32.39 -1.99
C ASP A 327 -8.56 -31.97 -3.21
N GLU A 328 -7.38 -31.40 -2.98
CA GLU A 328 -6.47 -31.03 -4.07
C GLU A 328 -6.05 -32.26 -4.87
N GLY A 329 -6.19 -32.19 -6.20
CA GLY A 329 -5.98 -33.30 -7.14
C GLY A 329 -7.11 -34.33 -7.18
N GLU A 330 -8.19 -34.15 -6.41
CA GLU A 330 -9.34 -35.05 -6.44
C GLU A 330 -10.27 -34.72 -7.61
N LEU A 331 -10.73 -35.76 -8.31
CA LEU A 331 -11.71 -35.67 -9.40
C LEU A 331 -13.13 -35.78 -8.86
N SER A 332 -14.02 -34.89 -9.31
CA SER A 332 -15.44 -34.97 -9.00
C SER A 332 -16.15 -36.10 -9.76
N ALA A 333 -17.26 -36.58 -9.20
CA ALA A 333 -18.31 -37.19 -10.02
C ALA A 333 -18.88 -36.15 -11.00
N PRO A 334 -19.55 -36.55 -12.09
CA PRO A 334 -20.20 -35.60 -12.99
C PRO A 334 -21.20 -34.72 -12.21
N VAL A 335 -20.99 -33.41 -12.24
CA VAL A 335 -21.80 -32.40 -11.53
C VAL A 335 -22.76 -31.76 -12.51
N ARG A 336 -24.06 -31.87 -12.25
CA ARG A 336 -25.08 -31.24 -13.08
C ARG A 336 -25.23 -29.77 -12.73
N THR A 337 -25.18 -28.90 -13.73
CA THR A 337 -25.58 -27.49 -13.63
C THR A 337 -26.59 -27.16 -14.73
N GLN A 338 -27.01 -25.89 -14.82
CA GLN A 338 -27.81 -25.40 -15.95
C GLN A 338 -27.10 -25.46 -17.30
N PHE A 339 -25.76 -25.55 -17.31
CA PHE A 339 -24.95 -25.58 -18.52
C PHE A 339 -24.72 -27.00 -19.05
N GLY A 340 -24.92 -28.03 -18.23
CA GLY A 340 -24.66 -29.43 -18.59
C GLY A 340 -24.03 -30.21 -17.45
N TRP A 341 -23.05 -31.07 -17.78
CA TRP A 341 -22.30 -31.86 -16.81
C TRP A 341 -20.84 -31.41 -16.74
N HIS A 342 -20.34 -31.22 -15.52
CA HIS A 342 -18.97 -30.81 -15.25
C HIS A 342 -18.21 -31.94 -14.56
N ILE A 343 -17.01 -32.24 -15.04
CA ILE A 343 -16.00 -32.97 -14.28
C ILE A 343 -15.03 -31.93 -13.75
N ILE A 344 -14.80 -31.90 -12.45
CA ILE A 344 -14.04 -30.87 -11.76
C ILE A 344 -12.81 -31.51 -11.12
N GLU A 345 -11.68 -30.83 -11.19
CA GLU A 345 -10.50 -31.15 -10.38
C GLU A 345 -9.99 -29.87 -9.72
N VAL A 346 -9.70 -29.94 -8.42
CA VAL A 346 -9.15 -28.80 -7.69
C VAL A 346 -7.63 -28.84 -7.78
N THR A 347 -7.03 -27.79 -8.33
CA THR A 347 -5.59 -27.71 -8.61
C THR A 347 -4.79 -27.01 -7.51
N SER A 348 -5.44 -26.21 -6.66
CA SER A 348 -4.84 -25.64 -5.44
C SER A 348 -5.94 -25.31 -4.41
N ARG A 349 -5.66 -25.62 -3.14
CA ARG A 349 -6.54 -25.35 -1.99
C ARG A 349 -5.84 -24.57 -0.88
N ASP A 350 -5.06 -23.55 -1.22
CA ASP A 350 -4.30 -22.80 -0.22
C ASP A 350 -5.22 -21.91 0.64
N ALA A 351 -5.29 -22.21 1.93
CA ALA A 351 -5.76 -21.24 2.91
C ALA A 351 -4.67 -20.17 3.09
N PRO A 352 -5.03 -18.89 3.32
CA PRO A 352 -4.06 -17.88 3.71
C PRO A 352 -3.22 -18.38 4.90
N ASP A 353 -1.92 -18.06 4.94
CA ASP A 353 -1.10 -18.47 6.07
C ASP A 353 -1.58 -17.83 7.39
N LEU A 354 -1.14 -18.39 8.53
CA LEU A 354 -1.51 -17.89 9.86
C LEU A 354 -1.25 -16.38 10.00
N GLU A 355 -0.15 -15.89 9.43
CA GLU A 355 0.25 -14.50 9.56
C GLU A 355 -0.73 -13.58 8.83
N GLN A 356 -1.12 -13.94 7.60
CA GLN A 356 -2.12 -13.21 6.83
C GLN A 356 -3.46 -13.18 7.54
N GLN A 357 -3.96 -14.34 7.99
CA GLN A 357 -5.24 -14.41 8.68
C GLN A 357 -5.23 -13.58 9.98
N LEU A 358 -4.13 -13.63 10.74
CA LEU A 358 -3.98 -12.84 11.96
C LEU A 358 -3.94 -11.33 11.67
N ARG A 359 -3.21 -10.90 10.63
CA ARG A 359 -3.16 -9.49 10.21
C ARG A 359 -4.55 -8.99 9.81
N GLU A 360 -5.31 -9.76 9.04
CA GLU A 360 -6.66 -9.40 8.62
C GLU A 360 -7.63 -9.33 9.81
N ALA A 361 -7.58 -10.30 10.71
CA ALA A 361 -8.38 -10.30 11.94
C ALA A 361 -8.05 -9.10 12.84
N ARG A 362 -6.77 -8.78 13.02
CA ARG A 362 -6.29 -7.61 13.76
C ARG A 362 -6.82 -6.32 13.15
N ARG A 363 -6.68 -6.16 11.83
CA ARG A 363 -7.17 -4.99 11.10
C ARG A 363 -8.68 -4.80 11.25
N ALA A 364 -9.45 -5.88 11.09
CA ALA A 364 -10.91 -5.83 11.23
C ALA A 364 -11.35 -5.46 12.67
N ALA A 365 -10.68 -6.03 13.67
CA ALA A 365 -10.93 -5.70 15.07
C ALA A 365 -10.57 -4.23 15.38
N PHE A 366 -9.43 -3.75 14.87
CA PHE A 366 -8.99 -2.38 15.02
C PHE A 366 -9.92 -1.38 14.34
N ASP A 367 -10.39 -1.65 13.12
CA ASP A 367 -11.34 -0.79 12.41
C ASP A 367 -12.66 -0.65 13.19
N THR A 368 -13.17 -1.76 13.75
CA THR A 368 -14.35 -1.77 14.62
C THR A 368 -14.12 -0.95 15.88
N TRP A 369 -13.03 -1.23 16.59
CA TRP A 369 -12.65 -0.52 17.81
C TRP A 369 -12.48 0.99 17.56
N ARG A 370 -11.85 1.40 16.46
CA ARG A 370 -11.65 2.82 16.12
C ARG A 370 -12.98 3.56 15.95
N GLU A 371 -13.99 2.92 15.36
CA GLU A 371 -15.33 3.52 15.21
C GLU A 371 -16.04 3.66 16.56
N GLU A 372 -15.90 2.66 17.44
CA GLU A 372 -16.40 2.75 18.82
C GLU A 372 -15.72 3.90 19.58
N GLN A 373 -14.40 4.05 19.45
CA GLN A 373 -13.65 5.14 20.07
C GLN A 373 -14.04 6.51 19.50
N ARG A 374 -14.25 6.61 18.18
CA ARG A 374 -14.75 7.84 17.53
C ARG A 374 -16.04 8.33 18.17
N THR A 375 -16.97 7.41 18.41
CA THR A 375 -18.25 7.69 19.08
C THR A 375 -18.04 8.03 20.55
N ALA A 376 -17.27 7.22 21.29
CA ALA A 376 -17.03 7.41 22.72
C ALA A 376 -16.35 8.75 23.04
N LEU A 377 -15.43 9.20 22.18
CA LEU A 377 -14.69 10.44 22.31
C LEU A 377 -15.42 11.65 21.73
N ASN A 378 -16.63 11.49 21.16
CA ASN A 378 -17.36 12.56 20.47
C ASN A 378 -16.49 13.29 19.43
N ALA A 379 -15.71 12.53 18.66
CA ALA A 379 -14.81 13.07 17.66
C ALA A 379 -15.59 13.78 16.53
N THR A 380 -15.36 15.09 16.36
CA THR A 380 -16.14 15.93 15.44
C THR A 380 -15.29 16.98 14.72
N ARG A 381 -15.66 17.28 13.48
CA ARG A 381 -15.18 18.42 12.68
C ARG A 381 -16.01 19.67 13.00
N ILE A 382 -15.35 20.82 13.17
CA ILE A 382 -15.98 22.10 13.55
C ILE A 382 -15.57 23.23 12.58
N PRO A 383 -16.49 23.82 11.80
CA PRO A 383 -17.90 23.50 11.70
C PRO A 383 -18.13 22.13 11.06
N ALA A 384 -19.29 21.52 11.30
CA ALA A 384 -19.66 20.29 10.61
C ALA A 384 -19.50 20.48 9.09
N PRO A 385 -19.02 19.46 8.36
CA PRO A 385 -18.90 19.57 6.91
C PRO A 385 -20.27 19.96 6.34
N THR A 386 -20.34 21.06 5.61
CA THR A 386 -21.57 21.46 4.94
C THR A 386 -21.89 20.36 3.92
N PRO A 387 -23.07 19.70 3.96
CA PRO A 387 -23.46 18.81 2.87
C PRO A 387 -23.55 19.66 1.60
N ASP A 388 -22.67 19.37 0.65
CA ASP A 388 -22.43 20.20 -0.54
C ASP A 388 -23.72 20.45 -1.34
N PRO A 389 -24.24 21.69 -1.42
CA PRO A 389 -25.20 22.04 -2.44
C PRO A 389 -24.39 22.45 -3.68
N GLU A 390 -24.09 21.49 -4.55
CA GLU A 390 -23.57 21.72 -5.90
C GLU A 390 -22.20 22.43 -5.92
N ALA A 391 -21.14 21.62 -5.90
CA ALA A 391 -19.76 21.98 -6.23
C ALA A 391 -19.66 23.23 -7.12
N ALA A 392 -19.34 24.36 -6.50
CA ALA A 392 -18.82 25.50 -7.23
C ALA A 392 -17.60 25.01 -8.04
N PRO A 393 -17.40 25.49 -9.29
CA PRO A 393 -16.26 25.07 -10.08
C PRO A 393 -14.99 25.38 -9.28
N SER A 394 -14.20 24.33 -9.06
CA SER A 394 -12.91 24.37 -8.38
C SER A 394 -12.06 25.48 -9.00
N GLU A 395 -11.91 26.60 -8.29
CA GLU A 395 -10.81 27.51 -8.60
C GLU A 395 -9.54 26.83 -8.08
N ASP A 396 -8.77 26.28 -9.02
CA ASP A 396 -7.39 25.77 -8.96
C ASP A 396 -6.75 25.65 -7.55
N LEU A 397 -7.24 24.71 -6.73
CA LEU A 397 -6.40 24.07 -5.73
C LEU A 397 -5.49 23.08 -6.47
N PRO A 398 -4.18 23.00 -6.15
CA PRO A 398 -3.32 22.00 -6.77
C PRO A 398 -3.90 20.61 -6.48
N THR A 399 -4.17 19.86 -7.55
CA THR A 399 -4.59 18.46 -7.48
C THR A 399 -3.58 17.68 -6.61
N PRO A 400 -4.02 16.79 -5.70
CA PRO A 400 -3.09 15.91 -5.02
C PRO A 400 -2.22 15.19 -6.05
N ALA A 401 -0.90 15.15 -5.80
CA ALA A 401 0.02 14.52 -6.72
C ALA A 401 -0.42 13.06 -6.97
N PRO A 402 -0.39 12.56 -8.21
CA PRO A 402 -0.93 11.25 -8.54
C PRO A 402 -0.31 10.16 -7.66
N THR A 403 -1.17 9.29 -7.13
CA THR A 403 -0.75 8.05 -6.46
C THR A 403 -0.17 7.14 -7.53
N PHE A 404 1.10 6.76 -7.40
CA PHE A 404 1.67 5.74 -8.26
C PHE A 404 0.93 4.43 -7.97
N GLN A 405 0.20 3.91 -8.97
CA GLN A 405 -0.22 2.51 -9.00
C GLN A 405 0.88 1.75 -9.73
N PRO A 406 1.62 0.84 -9.06
CA PRO A 406 2.55 -0.02 -9.79
C PRO A 406 1.74 -0.80 -10.83
N GLY A 407 2.02 -0.56 -12.11
CA GLY A 407 1.55 -1.44 -13.16
C GLY A 407 2.11 -2.85 -12.94
N PRO A 408 1.47 -3.89 -13.49
CA PRO A 408 2.07 -5.22 -13.50
C PRO A 408 3.49 -5.13 -14.08
N PRO A 409 4.45 -5.96 -13.61
CA PRO A 409 5.83 -5.89 -14.06
C PRO A 409 5.87 -5.98 -15.59
N THR A 410 6.26 -4.89 -16.23
CA THR A 410 6.51 -4.90 -17.67
C THR A 410 7.70 -5.83 -17.89
N ALA A 411 7.47 -6.99 -18.50
CA ALA A 411 8.54 -7.86 -18.95
C ALA A 411 9.52 -7.02 -19.79
N PRO A 412 10.85 -7.19 -19.61
CA PRO A 412 11.83 -6.44 -20.37
C PRO A 412 11.51 -6.59 -21.86
N ALA A 413 11.50 -5.45 -22.56
CA ALA A 413 11.28 -5.44 -24.00
C ALA A 413 12.27 -6.42 -24.66
N LEU A 414 11.73 -7.41 -25.36
CA LEU A 414 12.55 -8.27 -26.22
C LEU A 414 13.26 -7.35 -27.23
N PRO A 415 14.57 -7.53 -27.47
CA PRO A 415 15.27 -6.76 -28.49
C PRO A 415 14.57 -6.95 -29.84
N ASP A 416 14.42 -5.86 -30.59
CA ASP A 416 13.78 -5.87 -31.91
C ASP A 416 14.37 -6.99 -32.79
N GLY A 417 13.52 -7.93 -33.19
CA GLY A 417 13.87 -9.05 -34.07
C GLY A 417 13.60 -10.47 -33.56
N PHE A 418 12.97 -10.65 -32.39
CA PHE A 418 12.59 -11.99 -31.91
C PHE A 418 11.18 -12.38 -32.42
N ASP A 419 11.11 -13.29 -33.40
CA ASP A 419 9.87 -13.92 -33.86
C ASP A 419 9.67 -15.28 -33.13
N PRO A 420 8.61 -15.46 -32.31
CA PRO A 420 8.44 -16.64 -31.48
C PRO A 420 7.76 -17.84 -32.17
N GLN A 421 7.41 -17.80 -33.47
CA GLN A 421 6.75 -18.94 -34.13
C GLN A 421 7.23 -19.21 -35.58
N GLY A 422 8.40 -19.85 -35.71
CA GLY A 422 8.69 -20.85 -36.75
C GLY A 422 9.23 -20.36 -38.10
N GLU A 423 10.52 -20.66 -38.36
CA GLU A 423 11.08 -21.42 -39.49
C GLU A 423 12.56 -21.05 -39.72
N GLY A 424 13.37 -22.01 -40.14
CA GLY A 424 14.82 -22.08 -39.91
C GLY A 424 15.69 -20.93 -40.46
N LEU A 425 16.73 -20.60 -39.69
CA LEU A 425 17.88 -19.83 -40.19
C LEU A 425 18.66 -20.67 -41.22
N GLN A 426 18.43 -20.39 -42.50
CA GLN A 426 19.44 -20.66 -43.53
C GLN A 426 20.58 -19.66 -43.31
N ILE A 427 21.72 -20.16 -42.81
CA ILE A 427 22.96 -19.39 -42.78
C ILE A 427 23.73 -19.75 -44.05
N GLU A 428 23.57 -18.94 -45.10
CA GLU A 428 24.49 -18.95 -46.25
C GLU A 428 25.70 -18.06 -45.95
N GLY A 429 26.89 -18.67 -46.03
CA GLY A 429 28.10 -17.97 -46.44
C GLY A 429 29.01 -17.47 -45.32
N LEU A 430 29.71 -18.39 -44.64
CA LEU A 430 31.11 -18.17 -44.22
C LEU A 430 31.84 -19.53 -44.24
N GLU A 431 32.32 -19.91 -45.43
CA GLU A 431 33.38 -20.91 -45.54
C GLU A 431 34.69 -20.31 -45.02
N GLY A 432 35.31 -21.07 -44.11
CA GLY A 432 36.74 -21.00 -43.83
C GLY A 432 37.12 -19.94 -42.82
N PHE A 433 37.23 -20.33 -41.55
CA PHE A 433 38.48 -20.18 -40.80
C PHE A 433 38.51 -21.24 -39.70
N SER A 434 39.56 -22.05 -39.71
CA SER A 434 39.82 -23.12 -38.76
C SER A 434 40.58 -22.60 -37.55
N GLN A 435 40.40 -23.31 -36.45
CA GLN A 435 40.77 -22.99 -35.09
C GLN A 435 42.25 -23.29 -34.81
N GLU A 436 43.19 -22.47 -35.29
CA GLU A 436 44.61 -22.56 -34.91
C GLU A 436 45.39 -21.29 -35.31
N GLU A 437 45.61 -20.38 -34.36
CA GLU A 437 46.62 -19.29 -34.31
C GLU A 437 46.24 -18.44 -33.08
N LEU A 438 46.46 -18.89 -31.83
CA LEU A 438 47.74 -18.90 -31.10
C LEU A 438 48.57 -17.60 -31.24
N GLU A 439 48.61 -16.89 -30.10
CA GLU A 439 49.76 -16.13 -29.55
C GLU A 439 50.13 -14.74 -30.10
N GLY A 440 50.39 -13.85 -29.14
CA GLY A 440 51.12 -12.58 -29.27
C GLY A 440 50.24 -11.37 -29.65
N ASP A 441 50.51 -10.14 -29.25
CA ASP A 441 51.52 -9.55 -28.37
C ASP A 441 51.09 -8.07 -28.15
N GLU A 442 51.79 -7.39 -27.25
CA GLU A 442 51.66 -6.03 -26.71
C GLU A 442 51.24 -4.81 -27.58
N LEU A 443 50.43 -3.91 -26.94
CA LEU A 443 50.49 -2.41 -26.88
C LEU A 443 50.41 -1.52 -28.17
N PRO A 444 50.26 -0.17 -28.09
CA PRO A 444 49.48 0.72 -27.19
C PRO A 444 48.56 1.73 -27.97
N LEU A 445 47.64 2.41 -27.26
CA LEU A 445 46.81 3.51 -27.81
C LEU A 445 47.46 4.88 -27.55
N GLU A 446 47.83 5.60 -28.62
CA GLU A 446 48.26 7.00 -28.60
C GLU A 446 47.07 7.88 -29.03
N LEU A 447 46.64 8.78 -28.15
CA LEU A 447 45.52 9.71 -28.36
C LEU A 447 46.08 11.07 -28.80
N GLU A 448 45.72 11.52 -30.02
CA GLU A 448 45.85 12.94 -30.39
C GLU A 448 44.51 13.67 -30.24
N PRO A 449 44.49 14.91 -29.71
CA PRO A 449 43.27 15.68 -29.47
C PRO A 449 42.88 16.56 -30.69
N PRO A 450 41.58 16.81 -30.94
CA PRO A 450 41.17 17.73 -31.99
C PRO A 450 41.17 19.19 -31.51
N THR A 451 41.76 20.04 -32.36
CA THR A 451 41.75 21.50 -32.33
C THR A 451 40.37 22.08 -32.67
N THR A 452 39.95 23.08 -31.89
CA THR A 452 38.80 23.96 -32.14
C THR A 452 39.16 25.04 -33.18
N PRO A 453 38.17 25.56 -33.94
CA PRO A 453 38.13 26.97 -34.29
C PRO A 453 37.18 27.78 -33.39
#